data_AF-A0A940RFH6-F1
#
_entry.id   AF-A0A940RFH6-F1
#
_cell.length_a   1.000
_cell.length_b   1.000
_cell.length_c   1.000
_cell.angle_alpha   90.00
_cell.angle_beta   90.00
_cell.angle_gamma   90.00
#
_symmetry.space_group_name_H-M   'P 1'
#
loop_
_entity.id
_entity.type
_entity.pdbx_description
1 polymer ?
#
loop_
_entity_poly.entity_id
_entity_poly.type
_entity_poly.pdbx_seq_one_letter_code
_entity_poly.pdbx_strand_id
1 'polypeptide(L)'
;ITGPNGSGKSTLLQCIGGMLQLSEGKIQYEDQGQASQLKEEEVYKQISFCAPYLDVIEEMTLTEFLQFHNQFKSFINNFSIDHIVEEIGLNAAINKQIRFYSSGMKQRVKLAQAIFSDCSIVLLDEPCSNLDTKGIELYHSLIENYCKERLVIVCSNDEVEYSFTTERISVLDYK
;
A
#
# COMPACT_ATOMS: atom_id res chain seq x y z
N ILE A 1 -7.93 10.78 1.24
CA ILE A 1 -9.39 10.56 1.42
C ILE A 1 -9.67 10.47 2.91
N THR A 2 -10.48 11.37 3.43
CA THR A 2 -10.77 11.48 4.88
C THR A 2 -12.26 11.33 5.17
N GLY A 3 -12.61 11.05 6.43
CA GLY A 3 -13.99 10.97 6.90
C GLY A 3 -14.20 9.87 7.94
N PRO A 4 -15.20 10.02 8.83
CA PRO A 4 -15.35 9.21 10.04
C PRO A 4 -15.37 7.70 9.77
N ASN A 5 -15.10 6.89 10.80
CA ASN A 5 -15.19 5.44 10.68
C ASN A 5 -16.59 5.02 10.18
N GLY A 6 -16.63 4.10 9.23
CA GLY A 6 -17.88 3.70 8.56
C GLY A 6 -18.39 4.70 7.50
N SER A 7 -17.61 5.73 7.13
CA SER A 7 -18.01 6.68 6.09
C SER A 7 -17.96 6.10 4.66
N GLY A 8 -17.22 5.01 4.44
CA GLY A 8 -17.04 4.37 3.13
C GLY A 8 -15.64 4.50 2.53
N LYS A 9 -14.64 5.05 3.26
CA LYS A 9 -13.25 5.23 2.76
C LYS A 9 -12.64 3.94 2.19
N SER A 10 -12.63 2.88 2.99
CA SER A 10 -12.06 1.59 2.61
C SER A 10 -12.78 0.99 1.40
N THR A 11 -14.11 1.08 1.38
CA THR A 11 -14.95 0.64 0.26
C THR A 11 -14.60 1.40 -1.02
N LEU A 12 -14.47 2.72 -0.95
CA LEU A 12 -14.07 3.55 -2.09
C LEU A 12 -12.66 3.17 -2.59
N LEU A 13 -11.70 2.98 -1.67
CA LEU A 13 -10.35 2.57 -2.03
C LEU A 13 -10.30 1.18 -2.66
N GLN A 14 -11.11 0.23 -2.19
CA GLN A 14 -11.28 -1.09 -2.78
C GLN A 14 -11.89 -1.03 -4.19
N CYS A 15 -12.87 -0.14 -4.42
CA CYS A 15 -13.40 0.11 -5.76
C CYS A 15 -12.33 0.67 -6.70
N ILE A 16 -11.57 1.67 -6.25
CA ILE A 16 -10.43 2.23 -7.00
C ILE A 16 -9.36 1.16 -7.27
N GLY A 17 -9.17 0.23 -6.33
CA GLY A 17 -8.24 -0.90 -6.48
C GLY A 17 -8.72 -2.02 -7.39
N GLY A 18 -9.95 -1.95 -7.90
CA GLY A 18 -10.58 -3.05 -8.66
C GLY A 18 -10.92 -4.29 -7.81
N MET A 19 -10.89 -4.19 -6.49
CA MET A 19 -11.22 -5.28 -5.56
C MET A 19 -12.73 -5.42 -5.33
N LEU A 20 -13.48 -4.36 -5.58
CA LEU A 20 -14.94 -4.31 -5.42
C LEU A 20 -15.57 -3.63 -6.63
N GLN A 21 -16.67 -4.19 -7.13
CA GLN A 21 -17.42 -3.57 -8.22
C GLN A 21 -18.32 -2.43 -7.71
N LEU A 22 -18.44 -1.39 -8.53
CA LEU A 22 -19.39 -0.32 -8.28
C LEU A 22 -20.83 -0.80 -8.50
N SER A 23 -21.76 -0.34 -7.66
CA SER A 23 -23.19 -0.52 -7.90
C SER A 23 -23.70 0.39 -9.03
N GLU A 24 -23.20 1.62 -9.07
CA GLU A 24 -23.51 2.64 -10.08
C GLU A 24 -22.28 3.52 -10.34
N GLY A 25 -22.26 4.21 -11.49
CA GLY A 25 -21.13 5.03 -11.92
C GLY A 25 -20.04 4.23 -12.64
N LYS A 26 -18.87 4.84 -12.82
CA LYS A 26 -17.70 4.22 -13.46
C LYS A 26 -16.40 4.79 -12.89
N ILE A 27 -15.35 3.97 -12.86
CA ILE A 27 -13.97 4.42 -12.67
C ILE A 27 -13.26 4.32 -14.01
N GLN A 28 -12.49 5.35 -14.37
CA GLN A 28 -11.68 5.37 -15.59
C GLN A 28 -10.21 5.46 -15.18
N TYR A 29 -9.40 4.57 -15.74
CA TYR A 29 -7.96 4.51 -15.51
C TYR A 29 -7.25 5.01 -16.76
N GLU A 30 -6.52 6.11 -16.61
CA GLU A 30 -5.79 6.78 -17.69
C GLU A 30 -4.30 6.71 -17.40
N ASP A 31 -3.56 6.08 -18.32
CA ASP A 31 -2.11 6.09 -18.32
C ASP A 31 -1.65 7.27 -19.18
N GLN A 32 -0.99 8.26 -18.58
CA GLN A 32 -0.51 9.45 -19.29
C GLN A 32 0.52 9.11 -20.40
N GLY A 33 1.11 7.91 -20.37
CA GLY A 33 2.03 7.41 -21.40
C GLY A 33 1.37 6.60 -22.52
N GLN A 34 0.09 6.23 -22.41
CA GLN A 34 -0.63 5.45 -23.42
C GLN A 34 -1.84 6.22 -23.97
N ALA A 35 -2.00 6.22 -25.29
CA ALA A 35 -3.11 6.92 -25.96
C ALA A 35 -4.49 6.28 -25.69
N SER A 36 -4.54 5.11 -25.09
CA SER A 36 -5.77 4.35 -24.83
C SER A 36 -5.97 4.10 -23.33
N GLN A 37 -7.22 4.18 -22.88
CA GLN A 37 -7.61 3.80 -21.52
C GLN A 37 -7.12 2.39 -21.18
N LEU A 38 -6.62 2.22 -19.95
CA LEU A 38 -6.26 0.91 -19.44
C LEU A 38 -7.54 0.07 -19.35
N LYS A 39 -7.47 -1.18 -19.83
CA LYS A 39 -8.55 -2.14 -19.61
C LYS A 39 -8.69 -2.38 -18.12
N GLU A 40 -9.92 -2.44 -17.62
CA GLU A 40 -10.22 -2.69 -16.20
C GLU A 40 -9.51 -3.96 -15.69
N GLU A 41 -9.44 -4.99 -16.52
CA GLU A 41 -8.76 -6.26 -16.25
C GLU A 41 -7.24 -6.13 -16.05
N GLU A 42 -6.61 -5.04 -16.48
CA GLU A 42 -5.15 -4.84 -16.43
C GLU A 42 -4.73 -3.88 -15.30
N VAL A 43 -5.70 -3.22 -14.67
CA VAL A 43 -5.49 -2.21 -13.62
C VAL A 43 -4.75 -2.80 -12.43
N TYR A 44 -5.02 -4.06 -12.08
CA TYR A 44 -4.36 -4.71 -10.94
C TYR A 44 -2.83 -4.75 -11.07
N LYS A 45 -2.28 -4.67 -12.29
CA LYS A 45 -0.83 -4.61 -12.53
C LYS A 45 -0.22 -3.26 -12.14
N GLN A 46 -1.03 -2.20 -12.18
CA GLN A 46 -0.63 -0.83 -11.90
C GLN A 46 -0.86 -0.39 -10.45
N ILE A 47 -1.54 -1.21 -9.64
CA ILE A 47 -1.96 -0.87 -8.29
C ILE A 47 -1.26 -1.74 -7.26
N SER A 48 -0.72 -1.16 -6.20
CA SER A 48 -0.36 -1.88 -4.97
C SER A 48 -1.24 -1.42 -3.80
N PHE A 49 -1.40 -2.27 -2.77
CA PHE A 49 -2.36 -2.04 -1.70
C PHE A 49 -1.77 -2.41 -0.33
N CYS A 50 -1.92 -1.55 0.67
CA CYS A 50 -1.66 -1.85 2.08
C CYS A 50 -2.89 -1.51 2.93
N ALA A 51 -3.34 -2.47 3.75
CA ALA A 51 -4.47 -2.29 4.66
C ALA A 51 -4.33 -3.18 5.91
N PRO A 52 -4.92 -2.79 7.06
CA PRO A 52 -4.95 -3.62 8.26
C PRO A 52 -5.60 -4.99 8.04
N TYR A 53 -6.66 -5.04 7.22
CA TYR A 53 -7.43 -6.25 6.93
C TYR A 53 -6.82 -7.16 5.85
N LEU A 54 -5.74 -6.75 5.18
CA LEU A 54 -5.03 -7.62 4.24
C LEU A 54 -4.07 -8.52 5.00
N ASP A 55 -4.14 -9.82 4.76
CA ASP A 55 -3.24 -10.78 5.40
C ASP A 55 -1.92 -10.95 4.64
N VAL A 56 -0.89 -11.32 5.39
CA VAL A 56 0.39 -11.78 4.88
C VAL A 56 0.46 -13.30 5.08
N ILE A 57 1.23 -14.01 4.27
CA ILE A 57 1.36 -15.48 4.38
C ILE A 57 2.24 -15.78 5.60
N GLU A 58 1.62 -16.07 6.73
CA GLU A 58 2.29 -16.09 8.03
C GLU A 58 3.24 -17.29 8.22
N GLU A 59 3.04 -18.35 7.43
CA GLU A 59 3.88 -19.56 7.43
C GLU A 59 5.23 -19.35 6.73
N MET A 60 5.37 -18.30 5.92
CA MET A 60 6.61 -17.94 5.23
C MET A 60 7.52 -17.11 6.15
N THR A 61 8.82 -17.22 5.93
CA THR A 61 9.79 -16.20 6.36
C THR A 61 9.62 -14.92 5.52
N LEU A 62 10.19 -13.81 5.99
CA LEU A 62 10.11 -12.54 5.26
C LEU A 62 10.74 -12.63 3.87
N THR A 63 11.87 -13.33 3.75
CA THR A 63 12.54 -13.55 2.46
C THR A 63 11.64 -14.35 1.52
N GLU A 64 11.08 -15.48 1.98
CA GLU A 64 10.19 -16.32 1.16
C GLU A 64 8.96 -15.54 0.70
N PHE A 65 8.36 -14.74 1.59
CA PHE A 65 7.20 -13.91 1.27
C PHE A 65 7.52 -12.85 0.20
N LEU A 66 8.64 -12.13 0.32
CA LEU A 66 9.06 -11.14 -0.66
C LEU A 66 9.47 -11.78 -1.99
N GLN A 67 10.11 -12.95 -1.97
CA GLN A 67 10.42 -13.73 -3.18
C GLN A 67 9.14 -14.17 -3.89
N PHE A 68 8.15 -14.68 -3.13
CA PHE A 68 6.86 -15.09 -3.66
C PHE A 68 6.13 -13.92 -4.31
N HIS A 69 6.06 -12.77 -3.62
CA HIS A 69 5.45 -11.55 -4.16
C HIS A 69 6.12 -11.08 -5.45
N ASN A 70 7.45 -11.11 -5.51
CA ASN A 70 8.24 -10.67 -6.67
C ASN A 70 7.97 -11.50 -7.95
N GLN A 71 7.36 -12.69 -7.84
CA GLN A 71 6.93 -13.48 -9.00
C GLN A 71 5.68 -12.90 -9.70
N PHE A 72 4.87 -12.13 -8.97
CA PHE A 72 3.64 -11.51 -9.49
C PHE A 72 3.83 -10.03 -9.80
N LYS A 73 4.60 -9.34 -8.96
CA LYS A 73 4.90 -7.91 -9.10
C LYS A 73 6.35 -7.66 -8.77
N SER A 74 7.10 -7.25 -9.79
CA SER A 74 8.50 -6.89 -9.64
C SER A 74 8.67 -5.72 -8.67
N PHE A 75 9.83 -5.63 -8.02
CA PHE A 75 10.17 -4.48 -7.20
C PHE A 75 10.71 -3.32 -8.02
N ILE A 76 10.40 -2.09 -7.61
CA ILE A 76 10.94 -0.85 -8.19
C ILE A 76 12.47 -0.91 -8.23
N ASN A 77 13.07 -0.38 -9.30
CA ASN A 77 14.52 -0.34 -9.50
C ASN A 77 15.24 -1.70 -9.38
N ASN A 78 14.51 -2.82 -9.41
CA ASN A 78 15.04 -4.15 -9.12
C ASN A 78 15.79 -4.23 -7.77
N PHE A 79 15.31 -3.53 -6.74
CA PHE A 79 15.91 -3.61 -5.41
C PHE A 79 15.99 -5.06 -4.91
N SER A 80 17.09 -5.40 -4.25
CA SER A 80 17.24 -6.72 -3.63
C SER A 80 16.32 -6.85 -2.43
N ILE A 81 15.99 -8.10 -2.08
CA ILE A 81 15.20 -8.38 -0.88
C ILE A 81 15.94 -7.93 0.38
N ASP A 82 17.26 -8.08 0.43
CA ASP A 82 18.07 -7.63 1.56
C ASP A 82 17.97 -6.11 1.76
N HIS A 83 17.98 -5.34 0.66
CA HIS A 83 17.75 -3.88 0.70
C HIS A 83 16.37 -3.56 1.27
N ILE A 84 15.31 -4.22 0.78
CA ILE A 84 13.94 -4.00 1.27
C ILE A 84 13.83 -4.32 2.77
N VAL A 85 14.44 -5.42 3.22
CA VAL A 85 14.43 -5.83 4.63
C VAL A 85 15.16 -4.84 5.53
N GLU A 86 16.27 -4.27 5.04
CA GLU A 86 17.01 -3.20 5.72
C GLU A 86 16.17 -1.94 5.84
N GLU A 87 15.56 -1.48 4.74
CA GLU A 87 14.71 -0.29 4.73
C GLU A 87 13.56 -0.38 5.73
N ILE A 88 12.91 -1.54 5.86
CA ILE A 88 11.82 -1.72 6.84
C ILE A 88 12.29 -2.06 8.27
N GLY A 89 13.61 -2.18 8.47
CA GLY A 89 14.24 -2.41 9.76
C GLY A 89 13.93 -3.78 10.38
N LEU A 90 13.84 -4.83 9.56
CA LEU A 90 13.49 -6.19 10.01
C LEU A 90 14.63 -7.21 9.89
N ASN A 91 15.88 -6.79 9.71
CA ASN A 91 17.04 -7.69 9.54
C ASN A 91 17.16 -8.74 10.66
N ALA A 92 16.90 -8.35 11.92
CA ALA A 92 16.97 -9.25 13.07
C ALA A 92 15.89 -10.35 13.08
N ALA A 93 14.84 -10.21 12.26
CA ALA A 93 13.72 -11.14 12.18
C ALA A 93 13.61 -11.84 10.82
N ILE A 94 14.52 -11.59 9.87
CA ILE A 94 14.42 -12.06 8.47
C ILE A 94 14.19 -13.57 8.35
N ASN A 95 14.86 -14.37 9.18
CA ASN A 95 14.78 -15.84 9.19
C ASN A 95 13.63 -16.39 10.04
N LYS A 96 12.86 -15.54 10.71
CA LYS A 96 11.68 -15.95 11.48
C LYS A 96 10.46 -15.96 10.57
N GLN A 97 9.60 -16.95 10.74
CA GLN A 97 8.29 -16.95 10.10
C GLN A 97 7.46 -15.75 10.55
N ILE A 98 6.70 -15.19 9.62
CA ILE A 98 5.90 -13.98 9.82
C ILE A 98 4.84 -14.18 10.92
N ARG A 99 4.36 -15.39 11.18
CA ARG A 99 3.46 -15.69 12.33
C ARG A 99 4.02 -15.27 13.69
N PHE A 100 5.34 -15.17 13.84
CA PHE A 100 6.00 -14.74 15.07
C PHE A 100 6.28 -13.24 15.13
N TYR A 101 5.88 -12.49 14.09
CA TYR A 101 6.05 -11.04 14.04
C TYR A 101 4.99 -10.38 14.91
N SER A 102 5.33 -9.26 15.56
CA SER A 102 4.33 -8.40 16.18
C SER A 102 3.39 -7.81 15.13
N SER A 103 2.23 -7.30 15.53
CA SER A 103 1.31 -6.62 14.61
C SER A 103 1.99 -5.47 13.86
N GLY A 104 2.82 -4.66 14.54
CA GLY A 104 3.59 -3.60 13.90
C GLY A 104 4.64 -4.12 12.91
N MET A 105 5.32 -5.23 13.21
CA MET A 105 6.23 -5.86 12.25
C MET A 105 5.48 -6.38 11.01
N LYS A 106 4.30 -7.01 11.19
CA LYS A 106 3.45 -7.43 10.07
C LYS A 106 2.99 -6.23 9.24
N GLN A 107 2.65 -5.11 9.87
CA GLN A 107 2.30 -3.88 9.15
C GLN A 107 3.46 -3.36 8.30
N ARG A 108 4.71 -3.39 8.83
CA ARG A 108 5.91 -3.03 8.04
C ARG A 108 6.10 -3.94 6.83
N VAL A 109 5.78 -5.24 6.95
CA VAL A 109 5.82 -6.17 5.80
C VAL A 109 4.77 -5.79 4.74
N LYS A 110 3.54 -5.44 5.15
CA LYS A 110 2.48 -4.97 4.23
C LYS A 110 2.88 -3.67 3.52
N LEU A 111 3.48 -2.73 4.27
CA LEU A 111 4.03 -1.50 3.69
C LEU A 111 5.15 -1.80 2.69
N ALA A 112 6.07 -2.71 3.02
CA ALA A 112 7.14 -3.14 2.12
C ALA A 112 6.57 -3.68 0.80
N GLN A 113 5.61 -4.60 0.90
CA GLN A 113 4.95 -5.20 -0.25
C GLN A 113 4.30 -4.13 -1.14
N ALA A 114 3.57 -3.18 -0.56
CA ALA A 114 2.89 -2.14 -1.32
C ALA A 114 3.85 -1.11 -1.93
N ILE A 115 4.76 -0.56 -1.12
CA ILE A 115 5.63 0.54 -1.52
C ILE A 115 6.71 0.08 -2.50
N PHE A 116 7.32 -1.09 -2.30
CA PHE A 116 8.38 -1.54 -3.20
C PHE A 116 7.86 -2.19 -4.48
N SER A 117 6.57 -2.51 -4.59
CA SER A 117 5.99 -3.00 -5.86
C SER A 117 6.12 -1.96 -6.97
N ASP A 118 6.55 -2.39 -8.15
CA ASP A 118 6.64 -1.59 -9.38
C ASP A 118 5.24 -1.36 -9.97
N CYS A 119 4.50 -0.47 -9.31
CA CYS A 119 3.14 -0.09 -9.61
C CYS A 119 3.03 1.43 -9.66
N SER A 120 2.29 1.96 -10.63
CA SER A 120 2.07 3.40 -10.80
C SER A 120 1.21 4.04 -9.70
N ILE A 121 0.39 3.24 -9.02
CA ILE A 121 -0.56 3.67 -7.99
C ILE A 121 -0.34 2.87 -6.71
N VAL A 122 -0.21 3.55 -5.58
CA VAL A 122 -0.09 2.97 -4.24
C VAL A 122 -1.32 3.35 -3.42
N LEU A 123 -2.12 2.36 -3.05
CA LEU A 123 -3.33 2.53 -2.24
C LEU A 123 -3.04 2.13 -0.79
N LEU A 124 -3.30 3.06 0.13
CA LEU A 124 -2.98 2.90 1.55
C LEU A 124 -4.24 3.16 2.37
N ASP A 125 -4.72 2.15 3.10
CA ASP A 125 -5.81 2.29 4.06
C ASP A 125 -5.25 2.17 5.48
N GLU A 126 -5.44 3.20 6.30
CA GLU A 126 -4.93 3.31 7.68
C GLU A 126 -3.47 2.77 7.84
N PRO A 127 -2.49 3.24 7.01
CA PRO A 127 -1.18 2.62 6.85
C PRO A 127 -0.30 2.57 8.10
N CYS A 128 -0.54 3.41 9.12
CA CYS A 128 0.21 3.40 10.37
C CYS A 128 -0.47 2.58 11.48
N SER A 129 -1.54 1.85 11.17
CA SER A 129 -2.18 0.94 12.11
C SER A 129 -1.17 -0.01 12.78
N ASN A 130 -1.17 -0.04 14.12
CA ASN A 130 -0.26 -0.84 14.96
C ASN A 130 1.22 -0.42 14.92
N LEU A 131 1.57 0.70 14.29
CA LEU A 131 2.93 1.24 14.34
C LEU A 131 3.15 2.09 15.58
N ASP A 132 4.34 1.97 16.16
CA ASP A 132 4.84 2.91 17.15
C ASP A 132 5.43 4.15 16.45
N THR A 133 5.89 5.14 17.23
CA THR A 133 6.48 6.38 16.70
C THR A 133 7.59 6.11 15.68
N LYS A 134 8.46 5.12 15.95
CA LYS A 134 9.52 4.73 15.01
C LYS A 134 8.98 4.10 13.73
N GLY A 135 7.91 3.32 13.82
CA GLY A 135 7.22 2.77 12.65
C GLY A 135 6.57 3.85 11.78
N ILE A 136 6.02 4.89 12.40
CA ILE A 136 5.46 6.06 11.69
C ILE A 136 6.58 6.83 10.97
N GLU A 137 7.70 7.10 11.65
CA GLU A 137 8.87 7.74 11.03
C GLU A 137 9.40 6.93 9.83
N LEU A 138 9.46 5.60 9.98
CA LEU A 138 9.79 4.68 8.89
C LEU A 138 8.80 4.82 7.72
N TYR A 139 7.49 4.82 7.99
CA TYR A 139 6.48 4.99 6.95
C TYR A 139 6.70 6.28 6.14
N HIS A 140 6.93 7.41 6.82
CA HIS A 140 7.22 8.68 6.14
C HIS A 140 8.47 8.62 5.28
N SER A 141 9.55 8.02 5.79
CA SER A 141 10.79 7.77 5.04
C SER A 141 10.51 6.95 3.77
N LEU A 142 9.75 5.87 3.88
CA LEU A 142 9.42 5.01 2.75
C LEU A 142 8.62 5.78 1.67
N ILE A 143 7.64 6.58 2.09
CA ILE A 143 6.86 7.42 1.16
C ILE A 143 7.78 8.42 0.45
N GLU A 144 8.61 9.14 1.21
CA GLU A 144 9.48 10.18 0.65
C GLU A 144 10.52 9.61 -0.32
N ASN A 145 11.07 8.44 -0.01
CA ASN A 145 12.16 7.86 -0.79
C ASN A 145 11.67 7.08 -2.02
N TYR A 146 10.48 6.50 -1.95
CA TYR A 146 10.04 5.53 -2.96
C TYR A 146 8.76 5.91 -3.70
N CYS A 147 7.96 6.87 -3.23
CA CYS A 147 6.64 7.16 -3.83
C CYS A 147 6.55 8.47 -4.63
N LYS A 148 7.62 9.28 -4.73
CA LYS A 148 7.59 10.63 -5.33
C LYS A 148 7.01 10.72 -6.74
N GLU A 149 7.30 9.74 -7.59
CA GLU A 149 6.87 9.72 -9.00
C GLU A 149 5.59 8.88 -9.23
N ARG A 150 4.85 8.57 -8.15
CA ARG A 150 3.68 7.67 -8.19
C ARG A 150 2.46 8.34 -7.60
N LEU A 151 1.28 7.91 -8.03
CA LEU A 151 0.03 8.32 -7.39
C LEU A 151 -0.13 7.56 -6.07
N VAL A 152 -0.13 8.30 -4.95
CA VAL A 152 -0.41 7.73 -3.62
C VAL A 152 -1.79 8.18 -3.17
N ILE A 153 -2.67 7.22 -2.85
CA ILE A 153 -3.99 7.49 -2.29
C ILE A 153 -4.03 6.92 -0.87
N VAL A 154 -4.17 7.81 0.11
CA VAL A 154 -4.29 7.44 1.52
C VAL A 154 -5.73 7.61 1.99
N CYS A 155 -6.30 6.57 2.59
CA CYS A 155 -7.55 6.59 3.34
C CYS A 155 -7.22 6.55 4.83
N SER A 156 -7.59 7.61 5.56
CA SER A 156 -7.27 7.68 6.99
C SER A 156 -8.08 8.77 7.71
N ASN A 157 -8.13 8.68 9.03
CA ASN A 157 -8.60 9.74 9.93
C ASN A 157 -7.49 10.41 10.74
N ASP A 158 -6.26 9.91 10.67
CA ASP A 158 -5.11 10.44 11.39
C ASP A 158 -4.25 11.29 10.45
N GLU A 159 -4.11 12.58 10.75
CA GLU A 159 -3.34 13.52 9.93
C GLU A 159 -1.88 13.12 9.76
N VAL A 160 -1.32 12.38 10.72
CA VAL A 160 0.04 11.84 10.60
C VAL A 160 0.17 10.98 9.33
N GLU A 161 -0.83 10.18 8.99
CA GLU A 161 -0.75 9.24 7.88
C GLU A 161 -0.81 9.89 6.49
N TYR A 162 -1.38 11.09 6.37
CA TYR A 162 -1.61 11.78 5.09
C TYR A 162 -1.05 13.20 5.04
N SER A 163 -0.28 13.65 6.03
CA SER A 163 0.26 15.02 6.09
C SER A 163 1.07 15.43 4.86
N PHE A 164 1.71 14.48 4.16
CA PHE A 164 2.50 14.70 2.95
C PHE A 164 1.68 14.82 1.66
N THR A 165 0.37 14.52 1.69
CA THR A 165 -0.46 14.53 0.47
C THR A 165 -0.77 15.95 0.03
N THR A 166 -0.73 16.21 -1.28
CA THR A 166 -1.02 17.53 -1.85
C THR A 166 -2.51 17.86 -1.93
N GLU A 167 -3.37 16.85 -1.97
CA GLU A 167 -4.82 17.00 -2.14
C GLU A 167 -5.59 16.21 -1.07
N ARG A 168 -6.68 16.80 -0.58
CA ARG A 168 -7.53 16.19 0.47
C ARG A 168 -8.98 16.17 -0.01
N ILE A 169 -9.56 14.97 -0.07
CA ILE A 169 -10.95 14.73 -0.42
C ILE A 169 -11.66 14.15 0.81
N SER A 170 -12.72 14.81 1.29
CA SER A 170 -13.58 14.29 2.34
C SER A 170 -14.75 13.54 1.72
N VAL A 171 -15.00 12.30 2.16
CA VAL A 171 -16.13 11.50 1.68
C VAL A 171 -17.48 12.14 2.06
N LEU A 172 -17.49 12.99 3.09
CA LEU A 172 -18.69 13.70 3.52
C LEU A 172 -19.14 14.78 2.52
N ASP A 173 -18.24 15.23 1.65
CA ASP A 173 -18.53 16.30 0.68
C ASP A 173 -19.38 15.79 -0.50
N TYR A 174 -19.58 14.47 -0.58
CA TYR A 174 -20.26 13.76 -1.67
C TYR A 174 -21.41 12.88 -1.16
N LYS A 175 -21.92 13.14 0.05
CA LYS A 175 -23.09 12.48 0.63
C LYS A 175 -24.36 13.32 0.49
#